data_AF-A0A944GDA0-F1
#
_entry.id   AF-A0A944GDA0-F1
#
_cell.length_a   1.000
_cell.length_b   1.000
_cell.length_c   1.000
_cell.angle_alpha   90.00
_cell.angle_beta   90.00
_cell.angle_gamma   90.00
#
_symmetry.space_group_name_H-M   'P 1'
#
loop_
_entity.id
_entity.type
_entity.pdbx_description
1 polymer ?
#
loop_
_entity_poly.entity_id
_entity_poly.type
_entity_poly.pdbx_seq_one_letter_code
_entity_poly.pdbx_strand_id
1 'polypeptide(L)'
;MKVIKIYFTLLLLLVASYLSASITVKNAQGVDIYYEINDSLNYAMVTKSPGTSYEGVINIPEAISYNGKQYAVRIIQDNAFRGCMNLTEVTIPKSITRIGGHAFKGCYGLRTVNFNAVSCASACTKQNGKILSAFEDCKTISHLNFGGDVMIIPEYAFWGCEGISEVTIPQHVKEIGGGAFIECASLTTLNFNAQECTSMSVQDKGRITPAFISTPISNLNFGPFVSIIPDYAFFGCNSLTTVTIPETVTKIGGGAFLNCKNLTSVIFNASNCRLAHSVYNDNITPSFNNPAITSVKFGSQVTNIPSYIFWGCKGITDIIFEASIENIGQGAFFGCTSLRQITIPESVKSIGGRAFANCSNLNTIYFNAVNCVNVVTFENENPVPAFENPALTTVVFGGSVERIPDHAFSKCSSLISITIPDSIEYIGYKAFYGCKTLKEITIPKDIKSIGGLAFAGCNNLLT
;
A
#
# COMPACT_ATOMS: atom_id res chain seq x y z
N MET A 1 -6.58 7.18 30.28
CA MET A 1 -7.90 7.66 30.76
C MET A 1 -8.77 7.91 29.52
N LYS A 2 -9.77 7.02 29.26
CA LYS A 2 -10.78 7.05 28.15
C LYS A 2 -10.16 7.05 26.73
N VAL A 3 -10.28 6.04 25.87
CA VAL A 3 -11.50 5.48 25.26
C VAL A 3 -11.21 4.03 24.78
N ILE A 4 -11.56 3.03 25.60
CA ILE A 4 -11.72 1.62 25.18
C ILE A 4 -13.00 1.16 25.86
N LYS A 5 -14.13 1.39 25.18
CA LYS A 5 -15.46 0.86 25.55
C LYS A 5 -16.43 1.21 24.42
N ILE A 6 -16.42 0.40 23.36
CA ILE A 6 -17.54 0.03 22.48
C ILE A 6 -16.99 -1.18 21.71
N TYR A 7 -17.21 -2.39 22.21
CA TYR A 7 -17.27 -3.70 21.52
C TYR A 7 -17.46 -4.81 22.57
N PHE A 8 -18.34 -4.54 23.54
CA PHE A 8 -18.74 -5.50 24.57
C PHE A 8 -20.25 -5.39 24.79
N THR A 9 -21.00 -5.54 23.69
CA THR A 9 -22.46 -5.67 23.66
C THR A 9 -22.86 -6.72 22.64
N LEU A 10 -22.29 -7.92 22.74
CA LEU A 10 -22.74 -9.11 22.01
C LEU A 10 -22.34 -10.40 22.75
N LEU A 11 -22.58 -10.42 24.06
CA LEU A 11 -22.56 -11.65 24.84
C LEU A 11 -23.60 -11.57 25.97
N LEU A 12 -24.86 -11.59 25.58
CA LEU A 12 -25.93 -12.08 26.43
C LEU A 12 -26.84 -12.93 25.56
N LEU A 13 -26.60 -14.24 25.63
CA LEU A 13 -27.58 -15.26 25.31
C LEU A 13 -28.85 -14.95 26.10
N LEU A 14 -29.86 -14.40 25.43
CA LEU A 14 -31.24 -14.62 25.83
C LEU A 14 -31.80 -15.64 24.85
N VAL A 15 -32.04 -16.83 25.40
CA VAL A 15 -32.82 -17.89 24.79
C VAL A 15 -34.25 -17.37 24.66
N ALA A 16 -34.51 -16.53 23.66
CA ALA A 16 -35.83 -16.44 23.07
C ALA A 16 -35.84 -17.51 21.99
N SER A 17 -36.59 -18.57 22.23
CA SER A 17 -37.02 -19.50 21.19
C SER A 17 -37.85 -18.69 20.18
N TYR A 18 -37.18 -18.09 19.21
CA TYR A 18 -37.83 -17.43 18.09
C TYR A 18 -38.52 -18.52 17.27
N LEU A 19 -39.84 -18.44 17.08
CA LEU A 19 -40.48 -19.18 16.00
C LEU A 19 -39.98 -18.56 14.68
N SER A 20 -38.89 -19.09 14.13
CA SER A 20 -38.52 -18.84 12.74
C SER A 20 -39.47 -19.65 11.86
N ALA A 21 -40.28 -18.96 11.06
CA ALA A 21 -41.01 -19.63 9.99
C ALA A 21 -40.03 -19.90 8.84
N SER A 22 -40.00 -21.14 8.37
CA SER A 22 -39.28 -21.52 7.15
C SER A 22 -40.22 -21.38 5.95
N ILE A 23 -39.84 -20.61 4.94
CA ILE A 23 -40.65 -20.37 3.74
C ILE A 23 -39.84 -20.59 2.47
N THR A 24 -40.56 -20.79 1.36
CA THR A 24 -39.97 -20.95 0.02
C THR A 24 -40.52 -19.86 -0.89
N VAL A 25 -39.65 -19.16 -1.60
CA VAL A 25 -40.02 -18.11 -2.56
C VAL A 25 -39.29 -18.37 -3.87
N LYS A 26 -40.02 -18.35 -4.98
CA LYS A 26 -39.42 -18.45 -6.32
C LYS A 26 -38.67 -17.16 -6.66
N ASN A 27 -37.45 -17.30 -7.18
CA ASN A 27 -36.73 -16.18 -7.77
C ASN A 27 -37.31 -15.82 -9.15
N ALA A 28 -36.74 -14.79 -9.79
CA ALA A 28 -37.17 -14.33 -11.11
C ALA A 28 -37.06 -15.39 -12.22
N GLN A 29 -36.33 -16.48 -12.00
CA GLN A 29 -36.12 -17.59 -12.91
C GLN A 29 -37.02 -18.79 -12.57
N GLY A 30 -37.88 -18.68 -11.55
CA GLY A 30 -38.75 -19.76 -11.09
C GLY A 30 -38.08 -20.78 -10.17
N VAL A 31 -36.83 -20.56 -9.76
CA VAL A 31 -36.08 -21.43 -8.84
C VAL A 31 -36.46 -21.12 -7.40
N ASP A 32 -36.74 -22.17 -6.63
CA ASP A 32 -37.11 -22.06 -5.23
C ASP A 32 -35.91 -21.64 -4.36
N ILE A 33 -36.05 -20.53 -3.62
CA ILE A 33 -35.13 -20.09 -2.57
C ILE A 33 -35.79 -20.27 -1.21
N TYR A 34 -35.03 -20.74 -0.23
CA TYR A 34 -35.52 -21.10 1.10
C TYR A 34 -35.08 -20.02 2.08
N TYR A 35 -36.00 -19.60 2.95
CA TYR A 35 -35.77 -18.53 3.91
C TYR A 35 -36.22 -18.91 5.30
N GLU A 36 -35.51 -18.39 6.30
CA GLU A 36 -35.97 -18.26 7.67
C GLU A 36 -36.35 -16.82 7.97
N ILE A 37 -37.52 -16.60 8.58
CA ILE A 37 -38.04 -15.28 8.91
C ILE A 37 -37.73 -14.95 10.36
N ASN A 38 -37.11 -13.80 10.61
CA ASN A 38 -37.05 -13.18 11.93
C ASN A 38 -38.13 -12.11 12.02
N ASP A 39 -39.30 -12.48 12.56
CA ASP A 39 -40.45 -11.57 12.59
C ASP A 39 -40.24 -10.39 13.54
N SER A 40 -39.56 -10.63 14.66
CA SER A 40 -39.26 -9.60 15.67
C SER A 40 -38.34 -8.51 15.16
N LEU A 41 -37.38 -8.86 14.29
CA LEU A 41 -36.42 -7.91 13.70
C LEU A 41 -36.78 -7.52 12.25
N ASN A 42 -37.91 -8.01 11.74
CA ASN A 42 -38.46 -7.68 10.43
C ASN A 42 -37.48 -7.93 9.25
N TYR A 43 -36.83 -9.09 9.22
CA TYR A 43 -35.98 -9.48 8.09
C TYR A 43 -36.06 -10.99 7.78
N ALA A 44 -35.63 -11.34 6.58
CA ALA A 44 -35.49 -12.72 6.12
C ALA A 44 -34.01 -13.09 5.93
N MET A 45 -33.72 -14.38 6.09
CA MET A 45 -32.40 -14.97 5.92
C MET A 45 -32.47 -16.11 4.91
N VAL A 46 -31.60 -16.11 3.91
CA VAL A 46 -31.47 -17.27 3.00
C VAL A 46 -30.85 -18.43 3.78
N THR A 47 -31.50 -19.60 3.73
CA THR A 47 -31.07 -20.81 4.43
C THR A 47 -30.72 -21.93 3.45
N LYS A 48 -30.32 -23.09 3.97
CA LYS A 48 -30.05 -24.28 3.17
C LYS A 48 -31.35 -24.92 2.67
N SER A 49 -31.33 -25.47 1.45
CA SER A 49 -32.45 -26.28 0.95
C SER A 49 -32.69 -27.53 1.84
N PRO A 50 -33.94 -27.86 2.19
CA PRO A 50 -34.28 -28.99 3.06
C PRO A 50 -34.00 -30.38 2.48
N GLY A 51 -33.70 -30.50 1.18
CA GLY A 51 -33.57 -31.82 0.54
C GLY A 51 -33.02 -31.84 -0.89
N THR A 52 -32.81 -30.70 -1.52
CA THR A 52 -32.19 -30.57 -2.86
C THR A 52 -30.97 -29.65 -2.78
N SER A 53 -30.15 -29.66 -3.82
CA SER A 53 -29.08 -28.67 -3.96
C SER A 53 -29.59 -27.49 -4.78
N TYR A 54 -29.18 -26.27 -4.45
CA TYR A 54 -29.44 -25.13 -5.33
C TYR A 54 -28.73 -25.33 -6.67
N GLU A 55 -29.39 -24.96 -7.76
CA GLU A 55 -28.87 -25.15 -9.12
C GLU A 55 -29.21 -23.98 -10.03
N GLY A 56 -28.47 -23.86 -11.14
CA GLY A 56 -28.70 -22.85 -12.16
C GLY A 56 -28.36 -21.44 -11.69
N VAL A 57 -29.28 -20.49 -11.92
CA VAL A 57 -29.10 -19.07 -11.62
C VAL A 57 -29.95 -18.70 -10.42
N ILE A 58 -29.30 -18.20 -9.36
CA ILE A 58 -29.96 -17.75 -8.13
C ILE A 58 -29.89 -16.23 -8.01
N ASN A 59 -31.02 -15.57 -8.27
CA ASN A 59 -31.18 -14.16 -7.95
C ASN A 59 -31.89 -14.00 -6.60
N ILE A 60 -31.14 -13.63 -5.57
CA ILE A 60 -31.72 -13.35 -4.26
C ILE A 60 -32.47 -12.01 -4.34
N PRO A 61 -33.77 -11.95 -4.05
CA PRO A 61 -34.55 -10.71 -4.05
C PRO A 61 -34.17 -9.82 -2.86
N GLU A 62 -34.38 -8.51 -3.00
CA GLU A 62 -34.13 -7.56 -1.91
C GLU A 62 -35.10 -7.70 -0.73
N ALA A 63 -36.32 -8.17 -1.00
CA ALA A 63 -37.36 -8.41 -0.02
C ALA A 63 -38.27 -9.57 -0.46
N ILE A 64 -38.93 -10.19 0.52
CA ILE A 64 -39.93 -11.24 0.29
C ILE A 64 -41.21 -10.94 1.07
N SER A 65 -42.34 -11.45 0.58
CA SER A 65 -43.64 -11.31 1.22
C SER A 65 -44.03 -12.58 1.96
N TYR A 66 -44.46 -12.46 3.21
CA TYR A 66 -45.01 -13.55 4.00
C TYR A 66 -46.14 -13.04 4.89
N ASN A 67 -47.29 -13.71 4.88
CA ASN A 67 -48.50 -13.33 5.65
C ASN A 67 -48.89 -11.84 5.49
N GLY A 68 -48.79 -11.29 4.28
CA GLY A 68 -49.11 -9.90 3.98
C GLY A 68 -48.08 -8.86 4.44
N LYS A 69 -46.97 -9.27 5.05
CA LYS A 69 -45.86 -8.41 5.49
C LYS A 69 -44.64 -8.57 4.59
N GLN A 70 -43.89 -7.49 4.40
CA GLN A 70 -42.63 -7.47 3.66
C GLN A 70 -41.44 -7.61 4.60
N TYR A 71 -40.50 -8.48 4.24
CA TYR A 71 -39.26 -8.71 4.98
C TYR A 71 -38.07 -8.47 4.05
N ALA A 72 -37.21 -7.53 4.41
CA ALA A 72 -35.96 -7.33 3.68
C ALA A 72 -35.07 -8.58 3.83
N VAL A 73 -34.48 -9.07 2.74
CA VAL A 73 -33.52 -10.17 2.80
C VAL A 73 -32.16 -9.59 3.18
N ARG A 74 -31.69 -9.91 4.39
CA ARG A 74 -30.51 -9.26 4.99
C ARG A 74 -29.31 -10.18 5.10
N ILE A 75 -29.54 -11.49 5.23
CA ILE A 75 -28.49 -12.44 5.63
C ILE A 75 -28.54 -13.64 4.71
N ILE A 76 -27.37 -14.09 4.27
CA ILE A 76 -27.18 -15.46 3.77
C ILE A 76 -26.58 -16.25 4.93
N GLN A 77 -27.24 -17.31 5.38
CA GLN A 77 -26.78 -18.06 6.56
C GLN A 77 -25.52 -18.87 6.27
N ASP A 78 -24.87 -19.31 7.36
CA ASP A 78 -23.75 -20.23 7.30
C ASP A 78 -24.16 -21.49 6.52
N ASN A 79 -23.30 -21.91 5.58
CA ASN A 79 -23.51 -23.07 4.72
C ASN A 79 -24.79 -23.06 3.84
N ALA A 80 -25.48 -21.93 3.65
CA ALA A 80 -26.77 -21.88 2.91
C ALA A 80 -26.71 -22.54 1.52
N PHE A 81 -25.65 -22.28 0.76
CA PHE A 81 -25.38 -22.85 -0.57
C PHE A 81 -24.20 -23.83 -0.58
N ARG A 82 -23.71 -24.29 0.58
CA ARG A 82 -22.50 -25.12 0.62
C ARG A 82 -22.65 -26.39 -0.22
N GLY A 83 -21.67 -26.63 -1.09
CA GLY A 83 -21.62 -27.81 -1.96
C GLY A 83 -22.65 -27.81 -3.09
N CYS A 84 -23.22 -26.65 -3.44
CA CYS A 84 -24.14 -26.55 -4.56
C CYS A 84 -23.40 -26.65 -5.91
N MET A 85 -23.12 -27.88 -6.34
CA MET A 85 -22.26 -28.17 -7.50
C MET A 85 -22.86 -27.73 -8.84
N ASN A 86 -24.19 -27.59 -8.93
CA ASN A 86 -24.89 -27.17 -10.14
C ASN A 86 -25.32 -25.69 -10.11
N LEU A 87 -25.03 -24.97 -9.02
CA LEU A 87 -25.21 -23.53 -8.96
C LEU A 87 -24.19 -22.88 -9.91
N THR A 88 -24.66 -22.12 -10.89
CA THR A 88 -23.82 -21.50 -11.94
C THR A 88 -23.63 -20.00 -11.76
N GLU A 89 -24.63 -19.33 -11.18
CA GLU A 89 -24.61 -17.89 -10.96
C GLU A 89 -25.37 -17.54 -9.69
N VAL A 90 -24.85 -16.57 -8.93
CA VAL A 90 -25.57 -15.95 -7.83
C VAL A 90 -25.52 -14.44 -7.92
N THR A 91 -26.68 -13.80 -7.73
CA THR A 91 -26.80 -12.36 -7.53
C THR A 91 -27.11 -12.07 -6.07
N ILE A 92 -26.19 -11.35 -5.43
CA ILE A 92 -26.28 -10.90 -4.04
C ILE A 92 -26.80 -9.46 -4.07
N PRO A 93 -28.02 -9.18 -3.60
CA PRO A 93 -28.64 -7.88 -3.75
C PRO A 93 -28.10 -6.87 -2.72
N LYS A 94 -28.43 -5.59 -2.94
CA LYS A 94 -28.01 -4.46 -2.08
C LYS A 94 -28.45 -4.61 -0.63
N SER A 95 -29.56 -5.30 -0.40
CA SER A 95 -30.16 -5.49 0.93
C SER A 95 -29.33 -6.37 1.86
N ILE A 96 -28.44 -7.22 1.33
CA ILE A 96 -27.60 -8.13 2.12
C ILE A 96 -26.57 -7.33 2.93
N THR A 97 -26.53 -7.59 4.23
CA THR A 97 -25.60 -6.97 5.18
C THR A 97 -24.62 -7.98 5.78
N ARG A 98 -24.88 -9.29 5.63
CA ARG A 98 -23.99 -10.37 6.10
C ARG A 98 -24.11 -11.62 5.23
N ILE A 99 -22.98 -12.25 4.94
CA ILE A 99 -22.89 -13.58 4.34
C ILE A 99 -22.21 -14.51 5.35
N GLY A 100 -22.84 -15.63 5.64
CA GLY A 100 -22.38 -16.59 6.62
C GLY A 100 -21.11 -17.34 6.21
N GLY A 101 -20.46 -17.94 7.19
CA GLY A 101 -19.28 -18.76 6.94
C GLY A 101 -19.61 -19.97 6.08
N HIS A 102 -18.75 -20.26 5.12
CA HIS A 102 -18.97 -21.31 4.11
C HIS A 102 -20.30 -21.21 3.36
N ALA A 103 -20.94 -20.04 3.30
CA ALA A 103 -22.23 -19.87 2.63
C ALA A 103 -22.25 -20.50 1.23
N PHE A 104 -21.18 -20.35 0.45
CA PHE A 104 -21.02 -20.88 -0.90
C PHE A 104 -19.87 -21.90 -1.02
N LYS A 105 -19.28 -22.37 0.09
CA LYS A 105 -18.10 -23.22 0.04
C LYS A 105 -18.29 -24.43 -0.88
N GLY A 106 -17.33 -24.65 -1.78
CA GLY A 106 -17.33 -25.81 -2.68
C GLY A 106 -18.46 -25.82 -3.72
N CYS A 107 -19.01 -24.66 -4.09
CA CYS A 107 -19.89 -24.54 -5.26
C CYS A 107 -19.08 -24.62 -6.56
N TYR A 108 -18.64 -25.83 -6.94
CA TYR A 108 -17.75 -26.01 -8.09
C TYR A 108 -18.40 -25.71 -9.45
N GLY A 109 -19.71 -25.49 -9.54
CA GLY A 109 -20.37 -24.99 -10.74
C GLY A 109 -20.41 -23.47 -10.87
N LEU A 110 -20.11 -22.74 -9.78
CA LEU A 110 -20.41 -21.31 -9.67
C LEU A 110 -19.38 -20.49 -10.46
N ARG A 111 -19.79 -19.97 -11.61
CA ARG A 111 -18.95 -19.21 -12.54
C ARG A 111 -19.09 -17.70 -12.35
N THR A 112 -20.29 -17.24 -12.02
CA THR A 112 -20.63 -15.82 -11.94
C THR A 112 -21.12 -15.45 -10.55
N VAL A 113 -20.53 -14.42 -9.96
CA VAL A 113 -21.01 -13.78 -8.73
C VAL A 113 -21.26 -12.31 -9.02
N ASN A 114 -22.52 -11.90 -8.99
CA ASN A 114 -22.91 -10.49 -9.03
C ASN A 114 -23.06 -9.98 -7.58
N PHE A 115 -22.01 -9.34 -7.07
CA PHE A 115 -21.94 -8.83 -5.70
C PHE A 115 -22.42 -7.36 -5.66
N ASN A 116 -23.68 -7.13 -5.25
CA ASN A 116 -24.25 -5.79 -5.13
C ASN A 116 -24.44 -5.32 -3.68
N ALA A 117 -24.00 -6.11 -2.70
CA ALA A 117 -24.17 -5.77 -1.30
C ALA A 117 -23.36 -4.51 -0.93
N VAL A 118 -24.06 -3.44 -0.55
CA VAL A 118 -23.47 -2.09 -0.40
C VAL A 118 -22.50 -2.03 0.77
N SER A 119 -22.88 -2.57 1.92
CA SER A 119 -22.10 -2.51 3.17
C SER A 119 -22.05 -3.85 3.89
N CYS A 120 -21.88 -4.94 3.13
CA CYS A 120 -21.71 -6.27 3.72
C CYS A 120 -20.37 -6.32 4.47
N ALA A 121 -20.41 -6.16 5.78
CA ALA A 121 -19.21 -6.07 6.62
C ALA A 121 -18.58 -7.44 6.94
N SER A 122 -19.27 -8.54 6.64
CA SER A 122 -18.78 -9.89 6.93
C SER A 122 -19.28 -10.89 5.88
N ALA A 123 -18.33 -11.60 5.29
CA ALA A 123 -18.54 -12.81 4.48
C ALA A 123 -17.70 -13.97 5.02
N CYS A 124 -17.55 -14.04 6.33
CA CYS A 124 -16.87 -15.12 7.02
C CYS A 124 -17.33 -15.22 8.47
N THR A 125 -17.26 -16.42 9.06
CA THR A 125 -17.40 -16.61 10.50
C THR A 125 -16.13 -17.19 11.10
N LYS A 126 -15.82 -16.85 12.35
CA LYS A 126 -14.72 -17.45 13.11
C LYS A 126 -15.29 -18.55 14.00
N GLN A 127 -14.93 -19.80 13.75
CA GLN A 127 -15.33 -20.95 14.56
C GLN A 127 -14.10 -21.68 15.09
N ASN A 128 -13.94 -21.78 16.41
CA ASN A 128 -12.77 -22.38 17.07
C ASN A 128 -11.43 -21.83 16.56
N GLY A 129 -11.37 -20.53 16.27
CA GLY A 129 -10.18 -19.86 15.72
C GLY A 129 -9.94 -20.08 14.22
N LYS A 130 -10.75 -20.91 13.55
CA LYS A 130 -10.72 -21.09 12.10
C LYS A 130 -11.60 -20.04 11.42
N ILE A 131 -11.08 -19.43 10.36
CA ILE A 131 -11.85 -18.57 9.45
C ILE A 131 -12.63 -19.48 8.50
N LEU A 132 -13.93 -19.26 8.40
CA LEU A 132 -14.83 -19.95 7.47
C LEU A 132 -15.24 -18.95 6.41
N SER A 133 -14.55 -18.94 5.27
CA SER A 133 -14.81 -17.99 4.18
C SER A 133 -16.13 -18.32 3.46
N ALA A 134 -16.89 -17.30 3.03
CA ALA A 134 -18.15 -17.50 2.32
C ALA A 134 -17.96 -18.26 1.01
N PHE A 135 -17.00 -17.84 0.17
CA PHE A 135 -16.75 -18.45 -1.15
C PHE A 135 -15.52 -19.37 -1.16
N GLU A 136 -15.14 -19.92 0.00
CA GLU A 136 -13.99 -20.82 0.13
C GLU A 136 -14.03 -21.95 -0.93
N ASP A 137 -12.92 -22.15 -1.64
CA ASP A 137 -12.74 -23.19 -2.66
C ASP A 137 -13.77 -23.14 -3.81
N CYS A 138 -14.38 -21.98 -4.10
CA CYS A 138 -15.20 -21.79 -5.30
C CYS A 138 -14.29 -21.62 -6.54
N LYS A 139 -13.63 -22.71 -6.93
CA LYS A 139 -12.54 -22.73 -7.91
C LYS A 139 -12.93 -22.36 -9.34
N THR A 140 -14.23 -22.26 -9.66
CA THR A 140 -14.72 -21.99 -11.01
C THR A 140 -15.26 -20.58 -11.22
N ILE A 141 -15.27 -19.73 -10.17
CA ILE A 141 -15.68 -18.33 -10.30
C ILE A 141 -14.70 -17.63 -11.25
N SER A 142 -15.16 -17.29 -12.45
CA SER A 142 -14.38 -16.57 -13.46
C SER A 142 -14.91 -15.17 -13.72
N HIS A 143 -16.14 -14.88 -13.29
CA HIS A 143 -16.79 -13.57 -13.42
C HIS A 143 -17.25 -13.08 -12.04
N LEU A 144 -16.46 -12.20 -11.43
CA LEU A 144 -16.82 -11.52 -10.19
C LEU A 144 -17.17 -10.05 -10.50
N ASN A 145 -18.47 -9.75 -10.49
CA ASN A 145 -19.00 -8.45 -10.83
C ASN A 145 -19.37 -7.70 -9.55
N PHE A 146 -18.70 -6.58 -9.27
CA PHE A 146 -19.10 -5.69 -8.19
C PHE A 146 -20.05 -4.61 -8.70
N GLY A 147 -21.19 -4.46 -8.04
CA GLY A 147 -22.13 -3.38 -8.32
C GLY A 147 -21.52 -2.00 -8.05
N GLY A 148 -22.04 -0.96 -8.73
CA GLY A 148 -21.52 0.41 -8.61
C GLY A 148 -21.59 1.00 -7.20
N ASP A 149 -22.52 0.51 -6.36
CA ASP A 149 -22.72 1.01 -5.00
C ASP A 149 -21.93 0.23 -3.92
N VAL A 150 -21.09 -0.74 -4.30
CA VAL A 150 -20.34 -1.55 -3.32
C VAL A 150 -19.31 -0.67 -2.61
N MET A 151 -19.42 -0.57 -1.28
CA MET A 151 -18.52 0.21 -0.44
C MET A 151 -17.49 -0.66 0.28
N ILE A 152 -17.83 -1.92 0.56
CA ILE A 152 -17.01 -2.85 1.35
C ILE A 152 -16.93 -4.19 0.62
N ILE A 153 -15.72 -4.66 0.36
CA ILE A 153 -15.44 -6.05 0.01
C ILE A 153 -15.06 -6.76 1.32
N PRO A 154 -15.82 -7.75 1.81
CA PRO A 154 -15.62 -8.30 3.14
C PRO A 154 -14.29 -9.06 3.31
N GLU A 155 -13.79 -9.14 4.55
CA GLU A 155 -12.64 -9.97 4.90
C GLU A 155 -12.83 -11.42 4.46
N TYR A 156 -11.76 -12.01 3.92
CA TYR A 156 -11.71 -13.40 3.47
C TYR A 156 -12.80 -13.85 2.49
N ALA A 157 -13.57 -12.95 1.88
CA ALA A 157 -14.77 -13.30 1.13
C ALA A 157 -14.52 -14.36 0.05
N PHE A 158 -13.44 -14.22 -0.73
CA PHE A 158 -13.11 -15.04 -1.90
C PHE A 158 -11.83 -15.87 -1.70
N TRP A 159 -11.60 -16.39 -0.48
CA TRP A 159 -10.46 -17.27 -0.20
C TRP A 159 -10.42 -18.45 -1.19
N GLY A 160 -9.30 -18.64 -1.89
CA GLY A 160 -9.06 -19.84 -2.71
C GLY A 160 -9.97 -19.91 -3.94
N CYS A 161 -10.53 -18.79 -4.38
CA CYS A 161 -11.29 -18.70 -5.63
C CYS A 161 -10.32 -18.73 -6.82
N GLU A 162 -9.80 -19.93 -7.13
CA GLU A 162 -8.74 -20.15 -8.13
C GLU A 162 -9.14 -19.82 -9.57
N GLY A 163 -10.43 -19.65 -9.88
CA GLY A 163 -10.92 -19.30 -11.22
C GLY A 163 -10.82 -17.81 -11.56
N ILE A 164 -10.64 -16.95 -10.54
CA ILE A 164 -10.63 -15.50 -10.73
C ILE A 164 -9.28 -15.10 -11.32
N SER A 165 -9.27 -14.70 -12.60
CA SER A 165 -8.06 -14.26 -13.29
C SER A 165 -7.87 -12.74 -13.29
N GLU A 166 -8.98 -12.00 -13.21
CA GLU A 166 -9.04 -10.55 -13.20
C GLU A 166 -10.08 -10.07 -12.18
N VAL A 167 -9.75 -8.99 -11.47
CA VAL A 167 -10.71 -8.28 -10.62
C VAL A 167 -10.66 -6.78 -10.92
N THR A 168 -11.85 -6.20 -11.10
CA THR A 168 -12.02 -4.74 -11.15
C THR A 168 -12.67 -4.26 -9.86
N ILE A 169 -11.94 -3.47 -9.08
CA ILE A 169 -12.45 -2.84 -7.85
C ILE A 169 -13.14 -1.53 -8.23
N PRO A 170 -14.44 -1.33 -7.94
CA PRO A 170 -15.16 -0.10 -8.28
C PRO A 170 -14.65 1.14 -7.54
N GLN A 171 -14.96 2.31 -8.09
CA GLN A 171 -14.47 3.59 -7.58
C GLN A 171 -14.94 3.95 -6.17
N HIS A 172 -16.11 3.46 -5.76
CA HIS A 172 -16.76 3.81 -4.49
C HIS A 172 -16.29 2.95 -3.32
N VAL A 173 -15.57 1.86 -3.56
CA VAL A 173 -15.05 0.97 -2.52
C VAL A 173 -14.17 1.75 -1.56
N LYS A 174 -14.50 1.68 -0.26
CA LYS A 174 -13.76 2.32 0.84
C LYS A 174 -12.88 1.31 1.57
N GLU A 175 -13.27 0.04 1.57
CA GLU A 175 -12.58 -1.02 2.28
C GLU A 175 -12.55 -2.31 1.46
N ILE A 176 -11.37 -2.92 1.40
CA ILE A 176 -11.19 -4.30 0.94
C ILE A 176 -10.64 -5.08 2.13
N GLY A 177 -11.45 -5.97 2.68
CA GLY A 177 -11.09 -6.72 3.88
C GLY A 177 -9.82 -7.53 3.68
N GLY A 178 -9.02 -7.64 4.75
CA GLY A 178 -7.82 -8.45 4.73
C GLY A 178 -8.12 -9.90 4.34
N GLY A 179 -7.27 -10.47 3.48
CA GLY A 179 -7.44 -11.81 2.92
C GLY A 179 -8.62 -11.98 1.97
N ALA A 180 -9.32 -10.91 1.56
CA ALA A 180 -10.48 -11.01 0.67
C ALA A 180 -10.24 -11.88 -0.58
N PHE A 181 -9.02 -11.87 -1.13
CA PHE A 181 -8.62 -12.62 -2.32
C PHE A 181 -7.39 -13.52 -2.06
N ILE A 182 -7.17 -13.94 -0.81
CA ILE A 182 -6.05 -14.83 -0.48
C ILE A 182 -6.12 -16.12 -1.31
N GLU A 183 -4.97 -16.57 -1.82
CA GLU A 183 -4.85 -17.82 -2.59
C GLU A 183 -5.75 -17.88 -3.85
N CYS A 184 -6.17 -16.73 -4.40
CA CYS A 184 -6.74 -16.67 -5.75
C CYS A 184 -5.64 -16.93 -6.79
N ALA A 185 -5.31 -18.20 -7.01
CA ALA A 185 -4.10 -18.65 -7.69
C ALA A 185 -4.01 -18.30 -9.19
N SER A 186 -5.10 -17.85 -9.81
CA SER A 186 -5.11 -17.37 -11.20
C SER A 186 -5.16 -15.85 -11.33
N LEU A 187 -5.28 -15.10 -10.23
CA LEU A 187 -5.49 -13.65 -10.24
C LEU A 187 -4.22 -12.92 -10.66
N THR A 188 -4.13 -12.60 -11.95
CA THR A 188 -2.95 -11.97 -12.57
C THR A 188 -3.14 -10.47 -12.82
N THR A 189 -4.40 -10.04 -13.02
CA THR A 189 -4.76 -8.65 -13.33
C THR A 189 -5.65 -8.04 -12.25
N LEU A 190 -5.26 -6.87 -11.75
CA LEU A 190 -6.05 -6.08 -10.81
C LEU A 190 -6.24 -4.67 -11.39
N ASN A 191 -7.49 -4.33 -11.69
CA ASN A 191 -7.91 -2.97 -12.02
C ASN A 191 -8.41 -2.28 -10.74
N PHE A 192 -7.55 -1.50 -10.10
CA PHE A 192 -7.83 -0.82 -8.85
C PHE A 192 -8.37 0.59 -9.12
N ASN A 193 -9.69 0.79 -9.08
CA ASN A 193 -10.30 2.12 -9.29
C ASN A 193 -10.73 2.83 -8.00
N ALA A 194 -10.59 2.18 -6.85
CA ALA A 194 -11.08 2.69 -5.57
C ALA A 194 -10.39 4.01 -5.19
N GLN A 195 -11.16 5.11 -5.23
CA GLN A 195 -10.60 6.47 -5.18
C GLN A 195 -10.15 6.86 -3.78
N GLU A 196 -10.89 6.39 -2.78
CA GLU A 196 -10.72 6.71 -1.36
C GLU A 196 -10.72 5.44 -0.51
N CYS A 197 -10.16 4.35 -1.03
CA CYS A 197 -9.95 3.16 -0.22
C CYS A 197 -8.95 3.50 0.90
N THR A 198 -9.29 3.17 2.14
CA THR A 198 -8.46 3.48 3.32
C THR A 198 -7.95 2.23 4.04
N SER A 199 -8.50 1.06 3.73
CA SER A 199 -8.10 -0.22 4.33
C SER A 199 -8.10 -1.35 3.31
N MET A 200 -7.00 -2.10 3.28
CA MET A 200 -6.77 -3.27 2.42
C MET A 200 -6.10 -4.44 3.15
N SER A 201 -6.10 -4.40 4.48
CA SER A 201 -5.48 -5.43 5.30
C SER A 201 -6.16 -5.52 6.67
N VAL A 202 -6.06 -6.69 7.30
CA VAL A 202 -6.44 -6.87 8.70
C VAL A 202 -5.22 -7.23 9.52
N GLN A 203 -5.15 -6.73 10.76
CA GLN A 203 -4.10 -7.08 11.70
C GLN A 203 -4.69 -7.87 12.87
N ASP A 204 -4.14 -9.06 13.13
CA ASP A 204 -4.52 -9.89 14.27
C ASP A 204 -3.26 -10.37 15.00
N LYS A 205 -3.13 -10.04 16.29
CA LYS A 205 -1.96 -10.37 17.14
C LYS A 205 -0.61 -10.03 16.51
N GLY A 206 -0.52 -8.90 15.81
CA GLY A 206 0.69 -8.45 15.13
C GLY A 206 0.94 -9.07 13.74
N ARG A 207 0.16 -10.07 13.33
CA ARG A 207 0.18 -10.60 11.96
C ARG A 207 -0.70 -9.72 11.06
N ILE A 208 -0.13 -9.27 9.96
CA ILE A 208 -0.85 -8.54 8.92
C ILE A 208 -1.31 -9.53 7.85
N THR A 209 -2.57 -9.44 7.45
CA THR A 209 -3.15 -10.20 6.34
C THR A 209 -3.66 -9.22 5.28
N PRO A 210 -2.89 -8.97 4.21
CA PRO A 210 -3.31 -8.15 3.07
C PRO A 210 -4.45 -8.79 2.28
N ALA A 211 -5.23 -7.98 1.56
CA ALA A 211 -6.33 -8.42 0.71
C ALA A 211 -5.88 -9.41 -0.39
N PHE A 212 -4.70 -9.19 -0.97
CA PHE A 212 -4.20 -9.90 -2.16
C PHE A 212 -2.97 -10.78 -1.90
N ILE A 213 -2.72 -11.19 -0.66
CA ILE A 213 -1.56 -12.04 -0.35
C ILE A 213 -1.67 -13.40 -1.05
N SER A 214 -0.52 -13.93 -1.51
CA SER A 214 -0.44 -15.21 -2.25
C SER A 214 -1.23 -15.21 -3.57
N THR A 215 -1.30 -14.08 -4.26
CA THR A 215 -1.86 -13.96 -5.62
C THR A 215 -0.75 -13.71 -6.65
N PRO A 216 -0.89 -14.17 -7.90
CA PRO A 216 0.10 -13.94 -8.96
C PRO A 216 -0.11 -12.60 -9.70
N ILE A 217 -0.57 -11.55 -9.00
CA ILE A 217 -0.81 -10.24 -9.62
C ILE A 217 0.50 -9.72 -10.21
N SER A 218 0.51 -9.58 -11.54
CA SER A 218 1.63 -9.08 -12.34
C SER A 218 1.22 -7.86 -13.16
N ASN A 219 -0.09 -7.66 -13.36
CA ASN A 219 -0.66 -6.49 -14.01
C ASN A 219 -1.52 -5.69 -13.01
N LEU A 220 -0.97 -4.60 -12.48
CA LEU A 220 -1.65 -3.70 -11.56
C LEU A 220 -1.97 -2.38 -12.27
N ASN A 221 -3.26 -2.16 -12.53
CA ASN A 221 -3.75 -0.97 -13.20
C ASN A 221 -4.43 -0.05 -12.18
N PHE A 222 -3.88 1.15 -11.97
CA PHE A 222 -4.55 2.17 -11.19
C PHE A 222 -5.52 2.95 -12.07
N GLY A 223 -6.76 3.08 -11.60
CA GLY A 223 -7.77 3.92 -12.24
C GLY A 223 -7.38 5.40 -12.23
N PRO A 224 -7.94 6.21 -13.14
CA PRO A 224 -7.52 7.61 -13.36
C PRO A 224 -7.85 8.56 -12.20
N PHE A 225 -8.58 8.10 -11.18
CA PHE A 225 -8.99 8.91 -10.03
C PHE A 225 -8.50 8.33 -8.69
N VAL A 226 -7.61 7.33 -8.71
CA VAL A 226 -7.05 6.77 -7.49
C VAL A 226 -6.19 7.82 -6.80
N SER A 227 -6.56 8.18 -5.57
CA SER A 227 -5.85 9.20 -4.79
C SER A 227 -5.09 8.64 -3.59
N ILE A 228 -5.45 7.44 -3.13
CA ILE A 228 -4.89 6.79 -1.94
C ILE A 228 -4.51 5.33 -2.27
N ILE A 229 -3.30 4.95 -1.88
CA ILE A 229 -2.87 3.55 -1.78
C ILE A 229 -2.75 3.22 -0.28
N PRO A 230 -3.60 2.37 0.31
CA PRO A 230 -3.60 2.06 1.75
C PRO A 230 -2.34 1.37 2.28
N ASP A 231 -2.21 1.32 3.60
CA ASP A 231 -1.20 0.52 4.29
C ASP A 231 -1.30 -0.94 3.86
N TYR A 232 -0.15 -1.53 3.54
CA TYR A 232 -0.01 -2.94 3.12
C TYR A 232 -0.85 -3.36 1.90
N ALA A 233 -1.36 -2.42 1.09
CA ALA A 233 -2.27 -2.68 -0.03
C ALA A 233 -1.82 -3.82 -0.97
N PHE A 234 -0.54 -3.81 -1.34
CA PHE A 234 0.10 -4.78 -2.23
C PHE A 234 1.26 -5.50 -1.55
N PHE A 235 1.23 -5.60 -0.22
CA PHE A 235 2.26 -6.34 0.53
C PHE A 235 2.34 -7.78 0.01
N GLY A 236 3.55 -8.22 -0.31
CA GLY A 236 3.80 -9.60 -0.73
C GLY A 236 3.26 -9.96 -2.12
N CYS A 237 2.88 -8.98 -2.95
CA CYS A 237 2.56 -9.19 -4.36
C CYS A 237 3.82 -9.58 -5.16
N ASN A 238 4.27 -10.82 -4.97
CA ASN A 238 5.56 -11.33 -5.43
C ASN A 238 5.68 -11.47 -6.95
N SER A 239 4.60 -11.32 -7.72
CA SER A 239 4.65 -11.43 -9.20
C SER A 239 4.76 -10.07 -9.89
N LEU A 240 4.62 -8.96 -9.16
CA LEU A 240 4.83 -7.62 -9.70
C LEU A 240 6.32 -7.42 -10.01
N THR A 241 6.63 -7.02 -11.25
CA THR A 241 7.99 -6.69 -11.69
C THR A 241 8.23 -5.19 -11.83
N THR A 242 7.18 -4.44 -12.14
CA THR A 242 7.15 -2.99 -12.24
C THR A 242 5.88 -2.45 -11.59
N VAL A 243 5.93 -1.21 -11.10
CA VAL A 243 4.75 -0.45 -10.72
C VAL A 243 4.87 0.99 -11.19
N THR A 244 3.80 1.51 -11.77
CA THR A 244 3.65 2.94 -12.09
C THR A 244 2.70 3.56 -11.08
N ILE A 245 3.20 4.45 -10.23
CA ILE A 245 2.40 5.26 -9.32
C ILE A 245 1.87 6.47 -10.11
N PRO A 246 0.55 6.62 -10.32
CA PRO A 246 0.00 7.66 -11.16
C PRO A 246 0.05 9.05 -10.50
N GLU A 247 -0.08 10.10 -11.31
CA GLU A 247 -0.04 11.50 -10.88
C GLU A 247 -1.11 11.86 -9.84
N THR A 248 -2.25 11.17 -9.88
CA THR A 248 -3.40 11.42 -8.99
C THR A 248 -3.20 10.94 -7.56
N VAL A 249 -2.21 10.09 -7.31
CA VAL A 249 -1.93 9.58 -5.96
C VAL A 249 -1.38 10.71 -5.09
N THR A 250 -2.06 10.97 -3.98
CA THR A 250 -1.66 11.97 -2.97
C THR A 250 -1.16 11.30 -1.69
N LYS A 251 -1.41 10.01 -1.51
CA LYS A 251 -1.05 9.27 -0.30
C LYS A 251 -0.70 7.81 -0.61
N ILE A 252 0.45 7.36 -0.11
CA ILE A 252 0.84 5.94 -0.12
C ILE A 252 1.08 5.48 1.32
N GLY A 253 0.48 4.35 1.66
CA GLY A 253 0.54 3.68 2.94
C GLY A 253 1.91 3.12 3.30
N GLY A 254 2.13 2.94 4.60
CA GLY A 254 3.28 2.20 5.10
C GLY A 254 3.21 0.74 4.64
N GLY A 255 4.31 0.21 4.15
CA GLY A 255 4.40 -1.18 3.68
C GLY A 255 3.55 -1.52 2.46
N ALA A 256 3.00 -0.52 1.75
CA ALA A 256 2.09 -0.71 0.62
C ALA A 256 2.64 -1.68 -0.44
N PHE A 257 3.95 -1.69 -0.68
CA PHE A 257 4.64 -2.59 -1.61
C PHE A 257 5.71 -3.44 -0.92
N LEU A 258 5.71 -3.54 0.41
CA LEU A 258 6.72 -4.29 1.15
C LEU A 258 6.67 -5.78 0.79
N ASN A 259 7.84 -6.42 0.73
CA ASN A 259 8.01 -7.83 0.35
C ASN A 259 7.52 -8.18 -1.07
N CYS A 260 7.44 -7.22 -2.00
CA CYS A 260 7.25 -7.54 -3.42
C CYS A 260 8.58 -8.05 -4.01
N LYS A 261 8.85 -9.35 -3.88
CA LYS A 261 10.19 -9.94 -4.12
C LYS A 261 10.71 -9.82 -5.56
N ASN A 262 9.84 -9.66 -6.55
CA ASN A 262 10.22 -9.50 -7.95
C ASN A 262 10.09 -8.06 -8.46
N LEU A 263 9.70 -7.10 -7.61
CA LEU A 263 9.52 -5.71 -8.01
C LEU A 263 10.90 -5.06 -8.22
N THR A 264 11.30 -4.90 -9.48
CA THR A 264 12.63 -4.40 -9.86
C THR A 264 12.64 -2.93 -10.26
N SER A 265 11.50 -2.41 -10.73
CA SER A 265 11.39 -1.05 -11.26
C SER A 265 10.17 -0.30 -10.69
N VAL A 266 10.37 0.96 -10.33
CA VAL A 266 9.29 1.86 -9.89
C VAL A 266 9.29 3.10 -10.77
N ILE A 267 8.15 3.40 -11.40
CA ILE A 267 7.88 4.67 -12.07
C ILE A 267 6.99 5.48 -11.13
N PHE A 268 7.47 6.61 -10.64
CA PHE A 268 6.78 7.44 -9.66
C PHE A 268 6.37 8.77 -10.30
N ASN A 269 5.08 8.96 -10.56
CA ASN A 269 4.55 10.19 -11.17
C ASN A 269 3.76 11.08 -10.18
N ALA A 270 3.61 10.64 -8.94
CA ALA A 270 2.75 11.28 -7.95
C ALA A 270 3.36 12.59 -7.40
N SER A 271 2.96 13.73 -7.96
CA SER A 271 3.56 15.06 -7.69
C SER A 271 3.22 15.63 -6.31
N ASN A 272 2.04 15.31 -5.79
CA ASN A 272 1.53 15.78 -4.50
C ASN A 272 1.49 14.66 -3.45
N CYS A 273 2.30 13.63 -3.63
CA CYS A 273 2.30 12.47 -2.75
C CYS A 273 2.92 12.80 -1.38
N ARG A 274 2.23 12.40 -0.32
CA ARG A 274 2.77 12.33 1.03
C ARG A 274 2.80 10.87 1.47
N LEU A 275 3.76 10.49 2.31
CA LEU A 275 3.64 9.20 2.99
C LEU A 275 2.51 9.27 4.01
N ALA A 276 1.65 8.27 4.02
CA ALA A 276 0.89 7.94 5.21
C ALA A 276 1.89 7.37 6.22
N HIS A 277 2.15 8.10 7.29
CA HIS A 277 2.92 7.53 8.37
C HIS A 277 2.07 6.42 9.01
N SER A 278 2.38 5.15 8.73
CA SER A 278 1.87 4.05 9.54
C SER A 278 2.70 4.03 10.83
N VAL A 279 2.20 4.73 11.86
CA VAL A 279 2.83 4.73 13.19
C VAL A 279 2.41 3.41 13.84
N TYR A 280 3.30 2.41 13.85
CA TYR A 280 3.17 1.30 14.79
C TYR A 280 4.38 1.33 15.73
N ASN A 281 4.13 1.64 17.01
CA ASN A 281 5.15 1.76 18.06
C ASN A 281 6.31 2.70 17.71
N ASP A 282 6.01 3.89 17.16
CA ASP A 282 7.00 4.91 16.76
C ASP A 282 8.00 4.45 15.68
N ASN A 283 7.76 3.30 15.02
CA ASN A 283 8.59 2.82 13.93
C ASN A 283 7.99 3.18 12.57
N ILE A 284 8.78 3.90 11.77
CA ILE A 284 8.47 4.22 10.38
C ILE A 284 8.44 2.92 9.57
N THR A 285 7.34 2.66 8.89
CA THR A 285 7.24 1.58 7.88
C THR A 285 7.28 2.19 6.49
N PRO A 286 8.41 2.09 5.74
CA PRO A 286 8.52 2.58 4.37
C PRO A 286 7.50 1.91 3.44
N SER A 287 7.06 2.58 2.39
CA SER A 287 6.13 1.97 1.43
C SER A 287 6.77 0.85 0.62
N PHE A 288 8.04 0.99 0.22
CA PHE A 288 8.72 0.03 -0.64
C PHE A 288 9.62 -0.96 0.11
N ASN A 289 10.69 -0.52 0.80
CA ASN A 289 11.68 -1.36 1.51
C ASN A 289 11.87 -2.77 0.90
N ASN A 290 12.27 -2.80 -0.38
CA ASN A 290 12.45 -4.03 -1.15
C ASN A 290 13.88 -4.10 -1.69
N PRO A 291 14.64 -5.17 -1.39
CA PRO A 291 16.00 -5.32 -1.92
C PRO A 291 16.04 -5.63 -3.42
N ALA A 292 14.91 -6.00 -4.04
CA ALA A 292 14.81 -6.31 -5.47
C ALA A 292 14.71 -5.06 -6.36
N ILE A 293 14.30 -3.92 -5.81
CA ILE A 293 14.18 -2.67 -6.60
C ILE A 293 15.58 -2.20 -6.95
N THR A 294 15.86 -2.09 -8.25
CA THR A 294 17.15 -1.65 -8.79
C THR A 294 17.06 -0.28 -9.46
N SER A 295 15.89 0.06 -10.02
CA SER A 295 15.67 1.30 -10.74
C SER A 295 14.44 2.05 -10.25
N VAL A 296 14.61 3.34 -9.99
CA VAL A 296 13.51 4.27 -9.69
C VAL A 296 13.54 5.43 -10.68
N LYS A 297 12.41 5.66 -11.35
CA LYS A 297 12.20 6.76 -12.27
C LYS A 297 11.16 7.72 -11.71
N PHE A 298 11.52 9.00 -11.56
CA PHE A 298 10.57 10.06 -11.20
C PHE A 298 10.09 10.79 -12.46
N GLY A 299 8.77 10.81 -12.68
CA GLY A 299 8.14 11.46 -13.82
C GLY A 299 8.17 12.99 -13.74
N SER A 300 7.99 13.66 -14.88
CA SER A 300 8.27 15.10 -15.08
C SER A 300 7.57 16.06 -14.11
N GLN A 301 6.40 15.67 -13.59
CA GLN A 301 5.58 16.51 -12.71
C GLN A 301 5.97 16.39 -11.23
N VAL A 302 6.88 15.50 -10.86
CA VAL A 302 7.26 15.29 -9.46
C VAL A 302 8.18 16.42 -9.00
N THR A 303 7.73 17.18 -8.00
CA THR A 303 8.55 18.23 -7.35
C THR A 303 9.04 17.82 -5.97
N ASN A 304 8.40 16.83 -5.33
CA ASN A 304 8.72 16.38 -3.98
C ASN A 304 8.84 14.86 -3.92
N ILE A 305 9.98 14.36 -3.46
CA ILE A 305 10.15 12.93 -3.12
C ILE A 305 9.73 12.76 -1.66
N PRO A 306 8.73 11.92 -1.34
CA PRO A 306 8.28 11.75 0.03
C PRO A 306 9.39 11.22 0.96
N SER A 307 9.40 11.67 2.22
CA SER A 307 10.31 11.12 3.23
C SER A 307 10.16 9.60 3.31
N TYR A 308 11.26 8.87 3.52
CA TYR A 308 11.30 7.42 3.77
C TYR A 308 10.73 6.48 2.70
N ILE A 309 10.26 6.98 1.55
CA ILE A 309 9.55 6.19 0.54
C ILE A 309 10.32 4.94 0.07
N PHE A 310 11.63 5.06 -0.17
CA PHE A 310 12.54 3.98 -0.59
C PHE A 310 13.55 3.57 0.47
N TRP A 311 13.32 3.90 1.76
CA TRP A 311 14.18 3.42 2.85
C TRP A 311 14.35 1.90 2.75
N GLY A 312 15.60 1.44 2.77
CA GLY A 312 15.95 0.02 2.84
C GLY A 312 15.85 -0.71 1.51
N CYS A 313 15.60 0.01 0.40
CA CYS A 313 15.67 -0.54 -0.95
C CYS A 313 17.14 -0.76 -1.33
N LYS A 314 17.75 -1.81 -0.76
CA LYS A 314 19.19 -2.09 -0.86
C LYS A 314 19.69 -2.33 -2.28
N GLY A 315 18.81 -2.69 -3.21
CA GLY A 315 19.13 -2.98 -4.60
C GLY A 315 19.25 -1.76 -5.51
N ILE A 316 18.81 -0.57 -5.08
CA ILE A 316 18.76 0.60 -5.97
C ILE A 316 20.16 0.96 -6.45
N THR A 317 20.36 0.91 -7.77
CA THR A 317 21.57 1.34 -8.48
C THR A 317 21.32 2.62 -9.27
N ASP A 318 20.10 2.78 -9.78
CA ASP A 318 19.74 3.83 -10.73
C ASP A 318 18.55 4.65 -10.21
N ILE A 319 18.77 5.96 -10.06
CA ILE A 319 17.74 6.94 -9.75
C ILE A 319 17.70 7.94 -10.90
N ILE A 320 16.58 7.97 -11.62
CA ILE A 320 16.39 8.80 -12.81
C ILE A 320 15.41 9.92 -12.48
N PHE A 321 15.86 11.16 -12.64
CA PHE A 321 15.04 12.35 -12.52
C PHE A 321 14.71 12.88 -13.91
N GLU A 322 13.48 12.70 -14.39
CA GLU A 322 12.96 13.43 -15.57
C GLU A 322 12.30 14.77 -15.16
N ALA A 323 12.33 15.07 -13.87
CA ALA A 323 11.53 16.08 -13.22
C ALA A 323 12.36 17.26 -12.73
N SER A 324 11.68 18.37 -12.48
CA SER A 324 12.20 19.48 -11.67
C SER A 324 12.03 19.15 -10.18
N ILE A 325 12.73 18.12 -9.70
CA ILE A 325 12.71 17.75 -8.28
C ILE A 325 13.20 18.94 -7.46
N GLU A 326 12.36 19.46 -6.57
CA GLU A 326 12.70 20.57 -5.69
C GLU A 326 13.14 20.06 -4.31
N ASN A 327 12.51 19.00 -3.80
CA ASN A 327 12.76 18.51 -2.45
C ASN A 327 12.93 16.99 -2.42
N ILE A 328 14.01 16.53 -1.78
CA ILE A 328 14.23 15.12 -1.46
C ILE A 328 13.92 14.91 0.02
N GLY A 329 12.90 14.12 0.33
CA GLY A 329 12.44 13.90 1.70
C GLY A 329 13.46 13.24 2.63
N GLN A 330 13.26 13.42 3.93
CA GLN A 330 14.07 12.83 4.99
C GLN A 330 14.12 11.30 4.82
N GLY A 331 15.31 10.72 4.87
CA GLY A 331 15.50 9.26 4.75
C GLY A 331 14.97 8.61 3.46
N ALA A 332 14.65 9.39 2.41
CA ALA A 332 14.00 8.88 1.20
C ALA A 332 14.71 7.66 0.59
N PHE A 333 16.05 7.65 0.59
CA PHE A 333 16.91 6.57 0.09
C PHE A 333 17.84 6.00 1.18
N PHE A 334 17.44 6.10 2.45
CA PHE A 334 18.24 5.58 3.56
C PHE A 334 18.58 4.09 3.34
N GLY A 335 19.86 3.73 3.44
CA GLY A 335 20.31 2.35 3.33
C GLY A 335 20.19 1.75 1.91
N CYS A 336 20.15 2.57 0.86
CA CYS A 336 20.28 2.10 -0.52
C CYS A 336 21.74 1.69 -0.80
N THR A 337 22.13 0.53 -0.27
CA THR A 337 23.54 0.10 -0.22
C THR A 337 24.15 -0.21 -1.60
N SER A 338 23.36 -0.43 -2.65
CA SER A 338 23.89 -0.66 -4.01
C SER A 338 24.11 0.62 -4.81
N LEU A 339 23.63 1.78 -4.32
CA LEU A 339 23.76 3.06 -5.02
C LEU A 339 25.23 3.47 -5.04
N ARG A 340 25.81 3.64 -6.23
CA ARG A 340 27.23 3.99 -6.40
C ARG A 340 27.45 5.47 -6.68
N GLN A 341 26.52 6.06 -7.42
CA GLN A 341 26.56 7.47 -7.80
C GLN A 341 25.17 8.06 -7.77
N ILE A 342 25.09 9.38 -7.57
CA ILE A 342 23.84 10.13 -7.70
C ILE A 342 24.12 11.49 -8.33
N THR A 343 23.23 11.92 -9.21
CA THR A 343 23.18 13.31 -9.69
C THR A 343 22.07 14.03 -8.95
N ILE A 344 22.42 15.09 -8.21
CA ILE A 344 21.46 15.99 -7.60
C ILE A 344 21.17 17.11 -8.63
N PRO A 345 19.98 17.17 -9.23
CA PRO A 345 19.69 18.10 -10.33
C PRO A 345 19.62 19.57 -9.89
N GLU A 346 19.74 20.48 -10.86
CA GLU A 346 19.76 21.94 -10.64
C GLU A 346 18.55 22.47 -9.86
N SER A 347 17.39 21.86 -10.06
CA SER A 347 16.12 22.26 -9.46
C SER A 347 16.03 22.01 -7.94
N VAL A 348 16.91 21.20 -7.36
CA VAL A 348 16.83 20.82 -5.95
C VAL A 348 17.10 22.03 -5.05
N LYS A 349 16.14 22.32 -4.18
CA LYS A 349 16.18 23.38 -3.16
C LYS A 349 16.49 22.83 -1.77
N SER A 350 16.10 21.59 -1.48
CA SER A 350 16.40 20.96 -0.20
C SER A 350 16.56 19.43 -0.26
N ILE A 351 17.41 18.91 0.62
CA ILE A 351 17.62 17.48 0.85
C ILE A 351 17.47 17.22 2.35
N GLY A 352 16.49 16.41 2.72
CA GLY A 352 16.21 16.06 4.11
C GLY A 352 17.33 15.24 4.75
N GLY A 353 17.42 15.30 6.07
CA GLY A 353 18.36 14.52 6.86
C GLY A 353 18.24 13.03 6.59
N ARG A 354 19.36 12.33 6.60
CA ARG A 354 19.47 10.89 6.26
C ARG A 354 18.97 10.49 4.87
N ALA A 355 18.64 11.41 3.96
CA ALA A 355 18.12 11.08 2.63
C ALA A 355 18.96 10.02 1.91
N PHE A 356 20.29 10.08 2.04
CA PHE A 356 21.26 9.12 1.49
C PHE A 356 22.16 8.50 2.57
N ALA A 357 21.72 8.52 3.83
CA ALA A 357 22.53 7.94 4.90
C ALA A 357 22.64 6.41 4.76
N ASN A 358 23.80 5.86 5.14
CA ASN A 358 24.15 4.45 5.00
C ASN A 358 24.04 3.90 3.56
N CYS A 359 24.11 4.76 2.55
CA CYS A 359 24.37 4.33 1.17
C CYS A 359 25.85 3.94 1.06
N SER A 360 26.20 2.77 1.58
CA SER A 360 27.59 2.37 1.87
C SER A 360 28.48 2.21 0.63
N ASN A 361 27.93 2.10 -0.57
CA ASN A 361 28.69 2.08 -1.83
C ASN A 361 28.64 3.41 -2.59
N LEU A 362 27.94 4.43 -2.07
CA LEU A 362 27.83 5.74 -2.71
C LEU A 362 29.18 6.43 -2.63
N ASN A 363 29.90 6.44 -3.75
CA ASN A 363 31.27 6.94 -3.85
C ASN A 363 31.39 8.24 -4.64
N THR A 364 30.38 8.57 -5.45
CA THR A 364 30.37 9.76 -6.31
C THR A 364 29.06 10.53 -6.18
N ILE A 365 29.14 11.84 -5.97
CA ILE A 365 27.98 12.74 -6.06
C ILE A 365 28.25 13.79 -7.13
N TYR A 366 27.36 13.91 -8.11
CA TYR A 366 27.31 15.05 -9.02
C TYR A 366 26.30 16.07 -8.45
N PHE A 367 26.80 17.13 -7.83
CA PHE A 367 25.99 18.12 -7.15
C PHE A 367 25.76 19.33 -8.06
N ASN A 368 24.61 19.40 -8.72
CA ASN A 368 24.25 20.50 -9.63
C ASN A 368 23.26 21.50 -9.02
N ALA A 369 22.82 21.28 -7.79
CA ALA A 369 21.73 22.02 -7.16
C ALA A 369 22.11 23.47 -6.82
N VAL A 370 21.75 24.42 -7.69
CA VAL A 370 22.17 25.83 -7.60
C VAL A 370 21.50 26.60 -6.46
N ASN A 371 20.26 26.24 -6.12
CA ASN A 371 19.45 26.88 -5.08
C ASN A 371 19.34 26.03 -3.80
N CYS A 372 20.17 25.00 -3.66
CA CYS A 372 20.12 24.15 -2.48
C CYS A 372 20.72 24.89 -1.29
N VAL A 373 19.92 25.12 -0.25
CA VAL A 373 20.38 25.81 0.97
C VAL A 373 20.39 24.89 2.18
N ASN A 374 19.62 23.80 2.15
CA ASN A 374 19.46 22.87 3.27
C ASN A 374 19.75 21.44 2.82
N VAL A 375 20.78 20.82 3.42
CA VAL A 375 21.16 19.40 3.22
C VAL A 375 21.19 18.68 4.58
N VAL A 376 20.26 19.06 5.44
CA VAL A 376 20.22 18.68 6.86
C VAL A 376 18.77 18.76 7.37
N THR A 377 18.44 17.89 8.32
CA THR A 377 17.27 18.05 9.20
C THR A 377 17.75 18.19 10.63
N PHE A 378 17.00 18.90 11.48
CA PHE A 378 17.31 19.00 12.91
C PHE A 378 16.39 18.08 13.71
N GLU A 379 16.97 17.12 14.41
CA GLU A 379 16.26 16.22 15.33
C GLU A 379 16.73 16.50 16.75
N ASN A 380 15.83 16.97 17.62
CA ASN A 380 16.16 17.39 18.98
C ASN A 380 17.37 18.36 18.98
N GLU A 381 17.31 19.40 18.14
CA GLU A 381 18.37 20.41 17.93
C GLU A 381 19.69 19.89 17.36
N ASN A 382 19.81 18.58 17.14
CA ASN A 382 21.01 17.99 16.55
C ASN A 382 20.89 17.96 15.03
N PRO A 383 21.91 18.45 14.30
CA PRO A 383 21.93 18.37 12.85
C PRO A 383 22.09 16.91 12.42
N VAL A 384 21.24 16.51 11.47
CA VAL A 384 21.20 15.20 10.84
C VAL A 384 21.51 15.39 9.36
N PRO A 385 22.78 15.21 8.92
CA PRO A 385 23.18 15.40 7.53
C PRO A 385 22.45 14.46 6.57
N ALA A 386 22.26 14.87 5.32
CA ALA A 386 21.67 14.02 4.29
C ALA A 386 22.57 12.83 3.92
N PHE A 387 23.89 13.03 3.92
CA PHE A 387 24.92 12.08 3.49
C PHE A 387 25.72 11.53 4.68
N GLU A 388 25.05 10.91 5.66
CA GLU A 388 25.72 10.28 6.80
C GLU A 388 26.25 8.87 6.46
N ASN A 389 27.54 8.62 6.67
CA ASN A 389 28.24 7.35 6.36
C ASN A 389 28.22 6.86 4.89
N PRO A 390 28.37 7.71 3.85
CA PRO A 390 28.67 7.22 2.50
C PRO A 390 30.15 6.82 2.40
N ALA A 391 30.46 5.93 1.45
CA ALA A 391 31.84 5.71 0.98
C ALA A 391 32.29 6.80 0.00
N LEU A 392 31.87 8.04 0.24
CA LEU A 392 32.03 9.16 -0.67
C LEU A 392 33.50 9.49 -0.84
N THR A 393 34.01 9.34 -2.06
CA THR A 393 35.40 9.68 -2.43
C THR A 393 35.47 10.85 -3.39
N THR A 394 34.40 11.10 -4.15
CA THR A 394 34.34 12.10 -5.21
C THR A 394 33.06 12.93 -5.09
N VAL A 395 33.21 14.26 -5.14
CA VAL A 395 32.10 15.19 -5.36
C VAL A 395 32.45 16.04 -6.57
N VAL A 396 31.56 16.08 -7.54
CA VAL A 396 31.66 16.91 -8.75
C VAL A 396 30.59 17.98 -8.66
N PHE A 397 30.99 19.25 -8.68
CA PHE A 397 30.05 20.37 -8.67
C PHE A 397 29.70 20.79 -10.10
N GLY A 398 28.43 21.08 -10.36
CA GLY A 398 27.99 21.69 -11.60
C GLY A 398 28.54 23.13 -11.74
N GLY A 399 28.81 23.57 -12.98
CA GLY A 399 29.45 24.87 -13.23
C GLY A 399 28.65 26.10 -12.81
N SER A 400 27.35 25.93 -12.54
CA SER A 400 26.45 26.99 -12.07
C SER A 400 26.23 26.98 -10.55
N VAL A 401 26.90 26.10 -9.81
CA VAL A 401 26.76 26.02 -8.35
C VAL A 401 27.62 27.09 -7.69
N GLU A 402 26.98 27.96 -6.91
CA GLU A 402 27.62 29.09 -6.22
C GLU A 402 27.82 28.86 -4.72
N ARG A 403 27.19 27.81 -4.16
CA ARG A 403 27.20 27.54 -2.71
C ARG A 403 27.29 26.06 -2.40
N ILE A 404 28.14 25.74 -1.42
CA ILE A 404 28.11 24.46 -0.71
C ILE A 404 27.24 24.63 0.55
N PRO A 405 26.13 23.88 0.69
CA PRO A 405 25.22 24.07 1.81
C PRO A 405 25.81 23.72 3.17
N ASP A 406 25.17 24.21 4.23
CA ASP A 406 25.51 23.83 5.60
C ASP A 406 25.40 22.31 5.77
N HIS A 407 26.40 21.72 6.44
CA HIS A 407 26.49 20.28 6.71
C HIS A 407 26.52 19.35 5.48
N ALA A 408 26.58 19.87 4.24
CA ALA A 408 26.36 19.09 3.02
C ALA A 408 27.18 17.79 2.95
N PHE A 409 28.46 17.83 3.30
CA PHE A 409 29.37 16.68 3.31
C PHE A 409 29.93 16.41 4.71
N SER A 410 29.21 16.84 5.75
CA SER A 410 29.59 16.57 7.14
C SER A 410 29.70 15.06 7.38
N LYS A 411 30.80 14.64 8.02
CA LYS A 411 31.16 13.26 8.35
C LYS A 411 31.37 12.34 7.14
N CYS A 412 31.59 12.88 5.93
CA CYS A 412 32.04 12.11 4.77
C CYS A 412 33.50 11.64 4.98
N SER A 413 33.66 10.61 5.81
CA SER A 413 34.95 10.17 6.34
C SER A 413 35.80 9.36 5.35
N SER A 414 35.33 9.21 4.11
CA SER A 414 36.08 8.55 3.01
C SER A 414 36.57 9.56 1.96
N LEU A 415 36.21 10.85 2.09
CA LEU A 415 36.58 11.88 1.12
C LEU A 415 38.07 12.19 1.27
N ILE A 416 38.87 12.03 0.21
CA ILE A 416 40.33 12.17 0.25
C ILE A 416 40.78 13.55 -0.23
N SER A 417 40.17 14.05 -1.29
CA SER A 417 40.48 15.35 -1.90
C SER A 417 39.19 15.99 -2.38
N ILE A 418 39.16 17.32 -2.40
CA ILE A 418 38.05 18.06 -2.99
C ILE A 418 38.57 19.26 -3.80
N THR A 419 38.12 19.36 -5.04
CA THR A 419 38.33 20.54 -5.90
C THR A 419 37.08 21.39 -5.85
N ILE A 420 37.19 22.58 -5.27
CA ILE A 420 36.10 23.55 -5.25
C ILE A 420 36.23 24.43 -6.51
N PRO A 421 35.26 24.42 -7.44
CA PRO A 421 35.37 25.20 -8.68
C PRO A 421 35.25 26.71 -8.42
N ASP A 422 35.75 27.51 -9.36
CA ASP A 422 35.73 28.98 -9.30
C ASP A 422 34.31 29.59 -9.22
N SER A 423 33.28 28.83 -9.60
CA SER A 423 31.89 29.27 -9.46
C SER A 423 31.42 29.35 -8.01
N ILE A 424 32.04 28.59 -7.08
CA ILE A 424 31.62 28.56 -5.67
C ILE A 424 32.09 29.82 -4.95
N GLU A 425 31.12 30.58 -4.45
CA GLU A 425 31.34 31.79 -3.68
C GLU A 425 31.20 31.57 -2.17
N TYR A 426 30.46 30.54 -1.75
CA TYR A 426 30.12 30.29 -0.34
C TYR A 426 30.33 28.83 0.07
N ILE A 427 31.07 28.61 1.16
CA ILE A 427 31.16 27.30 1.84
C ILE A 427 30.38 27.38 3.15
N GLY A 428 29.37 26.53 3.33
CA GLY A 428 28.47 26.55 4.47
C GLY A 428 29.10 26.16 5.83
N TYR A 429 28.38 26.45 6.90
CA TYR A 429 28.71 26.02 8.26
C TYR A 429 28.84 24.50 8.31
N LYS A 430 29.96 23.99 8.85
CA LYS A 430 30.25 22.56 8.95
C LYS A 430 30.13 21.76 7.63
N ALA A 431 30.26 22.41 6.48
CA ALA A 431 30.08 21.77 5.16
C ALA A 431 30.91 20.49 4.98
N PHE A 432 32.15 20.45 5.49
CA PHE A 432 33.06 19.30 5.48
C PHE A 432 33.46 18.86 6.89
N TYR A 433 32.65 19.18 7.90
CA TYR A 433 32.96 18.87 9.30
C TYR A 433 33.24 17.37 9.49
N GLY A 434 34.39 17.02 10.08
CA GLY A 434 34.75 15.64 10.36
C GLY A 434 35.05 14.78 9.13
N CYS A 435 35.42 15.37 7.98
CA CYS A 435 35.99 14.61 6.86
C CYS A 435 37.42 14.15 7.19
N LYS A 436 37.53 13.11 8.02
CA LYS A 436 38.80 12.68 8.64
C LYS A 436 39.89 12.30 7.65
N THR A 437 39.55 11.85 6.45
CA THR A 437 40.49 11.44 5.40
C THR A 437 40.86 12.55 4.42
N LEU A 438 40.22 13.73 4.53
CA LEU A 438 40.46 14.83 3.61
C LEU A 438 41.88 15.35 3.79
N LYS A 439 42.71 15.23 2.74
CA LYS A 439 44.13 15.60 2.73
C LYS A 439 44.39 16.89 1.98
N GLU A 440 43.66 17.10 0.90
CA GLU A 440 43.91 18.18 -0.05
C GLU A 440 42.61 18.90 -0.39
N ILE A 441 42.70 20.23 -0.42
CA ILE A 441 41.63 21.11 -0.88
C ILE A 441 42.20 22.22 -1.76
N THR A 442 41.52 22.49 -2.86
CA THR A 442 41.75 23.71 -3.65
C THR A 442 40.59 24.66 -3.42
N ILE A 443 40.86 25.80 -2.77
CA ILE A 443 39.88 26.87 -2.53
C ILE A 443 40.03 27.91 -3.66
N PRO A 444 38.93 28.33 -4.32
CA PRO A 444 38.99 29.35 -5.36
C PRO A 444 39.37 30.71 -4.78
N LYS A 445 40.08 31.52 -5.58
CA LYS A 445 40.59 32.84 -5.16
C LYS A 445 39.48 33.83 -4.79
N ASP A 446 38.30 33.67 -5.41
CA ASP A 446 37.17 34.60 -5.30
C ASP A 446 36.12 34.14 -4.28
N ILE A 447 36.48 33.21 -3.37
CA ILE A 447 35.59 32.76 -2.30
C ILE A 447 35.18 33.94 -1.40
N LYS A 448 33.87 34.17 -1.25
CA LYS A 448 33.32 35.29 -0.48
C LYS A 448 33.20 34.96 1.01
N SER A 449 32.89 33.71 1.35
CA SER A 449 32.76 33.31 2.75
C SER A 449 32.97 31.81 2.97
N ILE A 450 33.59 31.49 4.11
CA ILE A 450 33.73 30.14 4.64
C ILE A 450 33.06 30.11 6.01
N GLY A 451 32.02 29.28 6.12
CA GLY A 451 31.23 29.11 7.32
C GLY A 451 32.04 28.54 8.48
N GLY A 452 31.60 28.86 9.71
CA GLY A 452 32.25 28.34 10.91
C GLY A 452 32.39 26.81 10.90
N LEU A 453 33.53 26.32 11.38
CA LEU A 453 33.81 24.88 11.48
C LEU A 453 33.69 24.10 10.16
N ALA A 454 33.71 24.77 8.99
CA ALA A 454 33.56 24.12 7.68
C ALA A 454 34.50 22.93 7.51
N PHE A 455 35.75 23.04 7.98
CA PHE A 455 36.77 21.99 7.91
C PHE A 455 37.19 21.43 9.28
N ALA A 456 36.46 21.75 10.36
CA ALA A 456 36.83 21.26 11.69
C ALA A 456 36.75 19.73 11.75
N GLY A 457 37.76 19.07 12.30
CA GLY A 457 37.87 17.62 12.33
C GLY A 457 38.42 16.97 11.03
N CYS A 458 38.85 17.77 10.05
CA CYS A 458 39.64 17.29 8.90
C CYS A 458 41.11 17.13 9.31
N ASN A 459 41.39 16.11 10.13
CA ASN A 459 42.67 15.97 10.83
C ASN A 459 43.88 15.70 9.90
N ASN A 460 43.63 15.32 8.65
CA ASN A 460 44.67 15.02 7.66
C ASN A 460 44.87 16.15 6.63
N LEU A 461 44.13 17.25 6.75
CA LEU A 461 44.20 18.36 5.81
C LEU A 461 45.55 19.05 5.95
N LEU A 462 46.37 18.96 4.91
CA LEU A 462 47.67 19.63 4.87
C LEU A 462 47.43 21.13 4.70
N THR A 463 47.94 21.91 5.66
CA THR A 463 47.86 23.38 5.68
C THR A 463 48.78 24.04 4.67
#